data_AF-A0A9N8VMC8-F1
#
_entry.id   AF-A0A9N8VMC8-F1
#
_cell.length_a   1.000
_cell.length_b   1.000
_cell.length_c   1.000
_cell.angle_alpha   90.00
_cell.angle_beta   90.00
_cell.angle_gamma   90.00
#
_symmetry.space_group_name_H-M   'P 1'
#
loop_
_entity.id
_entity.type
_entity.pdbx_description
1 polymer ?
#
loop_
_entity_poly.entity_id
_entity_poly.type
_entity_poly.pdbx_seq_one_letter_code
_entity_poly.pdbx_strand_id
1 'polypeptide(L)'
;MDKVKNIIINRSHYVHPQPPHLPSLHLYRTTLRFTRNPKQFPFHYLREKTKFNVRELFELYREEKDIEELGRLVVRGHQDLEFLKAWMFVDPEIRAQIFRGFGSEKKKVEGNENP
;
A
#
# COMPACT_ATOMS: atom_id res chain seq x y z
N MET A 1 34.47 -7.44 -47.02
CA MET A 1 33.26 -6.62 -46.80
C MET A 1 32.09 -7.46 -47.28
N ASP A 2 31.16 -8.00 -46.52
CA ASP A 2 30.84 -7.87 -45.10
C ASP A 2 30.13 -9.17 -44.65
N LYS A 3 30.66 -9.82 -43.61
CA LYS A 3 29.95 -10.86 -42.86
C LYS A 3 29.43 -10.24 -41.58
N VAL A 4 28.35 -9.46 -41.66
CA VAL A 4 27.62 -9.04 -40.46
C VAL A 4 26.67 -10.18 -40.11
N LYS A 5 27.16 -11.10 -39.28
CA LYS A 5 26.30 -12.04 -38.56
C LYS A 5 25.40 -11.21 -37.64
N ASN A 6 24.12 -11.10 -37.99
CA ASN A 6 23.09 -10.63 -37.08
C ASN A 6 22.98 -11.61 -35.91
N ILE A 7 23.75 -11.38 -34.85
CA ILE A 7 23.52 -11.98 -33.55
C ILE A 7 22.33 -11.21 -32.98
N ILE A 8 21.12 -11.73 -33.22
CA ILE A 8 19.97 -11.39 -32.41
C ILE A 8 20.27 -11.99 -31.04
N ILE A 9 20.81 -11.16 -30.15
CA ILE A 9 20.88 -11.49 -28.73
C ILE A 9 19.42 -11.53 -28.28
N ASN A 10 18.83 -12.72 -28.28
CA ASN A 10 17.69 -13.01 -27.43
C ASN A 10 18.12 -12.62 -26.01
N ARG A 11 17.72 -11.43 -25.56
CA ARG A 11 17.63 -11.11 -24.14
C ARG A 11 16.55 -12.03 -23.58
N SER A 12 16.89 -13.30 -23.39
CA SER A 12 16.27 -14.15 -22.41
C SER A 12 16.41 -13.40 -21.10
N HIS A 13 15.34 -12.73 -20.70
CA HIS A 13 15.24 -12.16 -19.38
C HIS A 13 15.18 -13.38 -18.46
N TYR A 14 16.35 -13.85 -18.03
CA TYR A 14 16.44 -14.69 -16.85
C TYR A 14 15.91 -13.83 -15.71
N VAL A 15 14.59 -13.87 -15.52
CA VAL A 15 13.94 -13.41 -14.31
C VAL A 15 14.43 -14.40 -13.27
N HIS A 16 15.52 -14.08 -12.59
CA HIS A 16 15.83 -14.78 -11.34
C HIS A 16 14.55 -14.71 -10.51
N PRO A 17 13.97 -15.86 -10.10
CA PRO A 17 12.82 -15.84 -9.22
C PRO A 17 13.25 -15.06 -7.99
N GLN A 18 12.68 -13.85 -7.84
CA GLN A 18 12.97 -13.01 -6.69
C GLN A 18 12.62 -13.80 -5.45
N PRO A 19 13.39 -13.69 -4.36
CA PRO A 19 13.01 -14.31 -3.12
C PRO A 19 11.57 -13.92 -2.81
N PRO A 20 10.69 -14.87 -2.46
CA PRO A 20 9.26 -14.63 -2.26
C PRO A 20 8.98 -13.41 -1.34
N HIS A 21 9.88 -13.16 -0.38
CA HIS A 21 9.79 -12.07 0.59
C HIS A 21 10.18 -10.67 0.06
N LEU A 22 10.83 -10.56 -1.11
CA LEU A 22 11.25 -9.26 -1.64
C LEU A 22 10.08 -8.44 -2.20
N PRO A 23 9.14 -9.02 -2.98
CA PRO A 23 7.91 -8.34 -3.38
C PRO A 23 7.06 -7.87 -2.20
N SER A 24 6.89 -8.71 -1.17
CA SER A 24 6.06 -8.36 0.00
C SER A 24 6.68 -7.22 0.81
N LEU A 25 8.00 -7.24 1.02
CA LEU A 25 8.71 -6.13 1.68
C LEU A 25 8.63 -4.84 0.87
N HIS A 26 8.79 -4.92 -0.45
CA HIS A 26 8.68 -3.75 -1.33
C HIS A 26 7.28 -3.13 -1.27
N LEU A 27 6.24 -3.97 -1.34
CA LEU A 27 4.86 -3.56 -1.21
C LEU A 27 4.60 -2.90 0.15
N TYR A 28 5.01 -3.52 1.25
CA TYR A 28 4.89 -2.95 2.59
C TYR A 28 5.54 -1.55 2.71
N ARG A 29 6.78 -1.41 2.25
CA ARG A 29 7.50 -0.12 2.27
C ARG A 29 6.81 0.92 1.41
N THR A 30 6.30 0.54 0.25
CA THR A 30 5.60 1.44 -0.68
C THR A 30 4.28 1.92 -0.08
N THR A 31 3.48 1.03 0.50
CA THR A 31 2.23 1.37 1.18
C THR A 31 2.47 2.27 2.40
N LEU A 32 3.51 2.01 3.20
CA LEU A 32 3.87 2.89 4.30
C LEU A 32 4.34 4.28 3.83
N ARG A 33 5.10 4.36 2.74
CA ARG A 33 5.51 5.66 2.16
C ARG A 33 4.30 6.46 1.69
N PHE A 34 3.37 5.80 1.01
CA PHE A 34 2.14 6.41 0.53
C PHE A 34 1.32 6.97 1.69
N THR A 35 1.01 6.15 2.70
CA THR A 35 0.19 6.54 3.86
C THR A 35 0.81 7.67 4.71
N ARG A 36 2.14 7.78 4.75
CA ARG A 36 2.85 8.84 5.48
C ARG A 36 2.86 10.19 4.75
N ASN A 37 2.69 10.20 3.43
CA ASN A 37 2.77 11.43 2.65
C ASN A 37 1.43 12.18 2.67
N PRO A 38 1.33 13.35 3.35
CA PRO A 38 0.08 14.10 3.43
C PRO A 38 -0.44 14.63 2.10
N LYS A 39 0.44 14.77 1.09
CA LYS A 39 0.05 15.21 -0.25
C LYS A 39 -0.54 14.09 -1.10
N GLN A 40 -0.28 12.83 -0.73
CA GLN A 40 -0.71 11.66 -1.49
C GLN A 40 -1.81 10.87 -0.76
N PHE A 41 -1.78 10.79 0.57
CA PHE A 41 -2.78 10.06 1.32
C PHE A 41 -3.94 10.99 1.72
N PRO A 42 -5.13 10.85 1.10
CA PRO A 42 -6.22 11.81 1.30
C PRO A 42 -6.94 11.67 2.65
N PHE A 43 -6.70 10.58 3.37
CA PHE A 43 -7.42 10.23 4.60
C PHE A 43 -6.60 10.58 5.86
N HIS A 44 -6.34 11.86 6.10
CA HIS A 44 -5.52 12.29 7.24
C HIS A 44 -5.99 11.73 8.59
N TYR A 45 -7.31 11.62 8.80
CA TYR A 45 -7.93 11.08 10.02
C TYR A 45 -7.82 9.54 10.16
N LEU A 46 -7.57 8.81 9.06
CA LEU A 46 -7.33 7.37 9.07
C LEU A 46 -5.85 7.01 9.10
N ARG A 47 -4.95 7.98 8.92
CA ARG A 47 -3.50 7.73 8.69
C ARG A 47 -2.89 6.75 9.68
N GLU A 48 -3.06 6.98 10.98
CA GLU A 48 -2.44 6.13 11.99
C GLU A 48 -3.07 4.74 12.03
N LYS A 49 -4.39 4.64 11.88
CA LYS A 49 -5.09 3.35 11.77
C LYS A 49 -4.65 2.58 10.54
N THR A 50 -4.58 3.22 9.37
CA THR A 50 -4.12 2.57 8.13
C THR A 50 -2.66 2.11 8.24
N LYS A 51 -1.76 2.93 8.81
CA LYS A 51 -0.37 2.52 9.06
C LYS A 51 -0.28 1.30 9.96
N PHE A 52 -1.08 1.26 11.03
CA PHE A 52 -1.14 0.14 11.95
C PHE A 52 -1.63 -1.13 11.24
N ASN A 53 -2.76 -1.05 10.54
CA ASN A 53 -3.31 -2.18 9.78
C ASN A 53 -2.33 -2.73 8.73
N VAL A 54 -1.63 -1.86 8.00
CA VAL A 54 -0.61 -2.27 7.00
C VAL A 54 0.55 -3.01 7.67
N ARG A 55 0.93 -2.59 8.87
CA ARG A 55 1.97 -3.27 9.65
C ARG A 55 1.49 -4.62 10.16
N GLU A 56 0.30 -4.68 10.76
CA GLU A 56 -0.28 -5.94 11.24
C GLU A 56 -0.45 -6.96 10.13
N LEU A 57 -0.96 -6.55 8.95
CA LEU A 57 -1.10 -7.44 7.80
C LEU A 57 0.26 -7.99 7.34
N PHE A 58 1.30 -7.15 7.30
CA PHE A 58 2.64 -7.63 6.96
C PHE A 58 3.17 -8.61 8.03
N GLU A 59 3.00 -8.29 9.31
CA GLU A 59 3.43 -9.15 10.42
C GLU A 59 2.66 -10.47 10.48
N LEU A 60 1.38 -10.50 10.09
CA LEU A 60 0.56 -11.71 10.04
C LEU A 60 1.07 -12.72 9.00
N TYR A 61 1.54 -12.23 7.85
CA TYR A 61 1.94 -13.08 6.71
C TYR A 61 3.46 -13.13 6.46
N ARG A 62 4.28 -12.51 7.32
CA ARG A 62 5.75 -12.40 7.11
C ARG A 62 6.46 -13.74 6.98
N GLU A 63 5.92 -14.78 7.62
CA GLU A 63 6.48 -16.13 7.71
C GLU A 63 5.78 -17.11 6.78
N GLU A 64 4.90 -16.63 5.89
CA GLU A 64 4.27 -17.47 4.87
C GLU A 64 5.34 -18.11 3.97
N LYS A 65 5.22 -19.42 3.78
CA LYS A 65 6.15 -20.26 3.01
C LYS A 65 5.49 -20.81 1.74
N ASP A 66 4.17 -20.85 1.68
CA ASP A 66 3.45 -21.18 0.46
C ASP A 66 3.65 -20.06 -0.57
N ILE A 67 4.35 -20.40 -1.66
CA ILE A 67 4.69 -19.47 -2.73
C ILE A 67 3.42 -19.01 -3.47
N GLU A 68 2.42 -19.88 -3.64
CA GLU A 68 1.18 -19.52 -4.30
C GLU A 68 0.36 -18.57 -3.44
N GLU A 69 0.24 -18.85 -2.14
CA GLU A 69 -0.47 -17.97 -1.22
C GLU A 69 0.24 -16.62 -1.10
N LEU A 70 1.56 -16.61 -0.98
CA LEU A 70 2.32 -15.36 -0.97
C LEU A 70 2.13 -14.56 -2.27
N GLY A 71 2.10 -15.24 -3.42
CA GLY A 71 1.75 -14.62 -4.70
C GLY A 71 0.37 -13.97 -4.68
N ARG A 72 -0.65 -14.67 -4.17
CA ARG A 72 -2.01 -14.14 -4.01
C ARG A 72 -2.05 -12.93 -3.06
N LEU A 73 -1.36 -12.99 -1.94
CA LEU A 73 -1.27 -11.90 -0.95
C LEU A 73 -0.61 -10.65 -1.53
N VAL A 74 0.47 -10.82 -2.28
CA VAL A 74 1.16 -9.71 -2.96
C VAL A 74 0.23 -9.06 -3.99
N VAL A 75 -0.47 -9.84 -4.81
CA VAL A 75 -1.44 -9.30 -5.78
C VAL A 75 -2.56 -8.52 -5.08
N ARG A 76 -3.17 -9.09 -4.02
CA ARG A 76 -4.23 -8.40 -3.26
C ARG A 76 -3.73 -7.11 -2.63
N GLY A 77 -2.57 -7.12 -1.98
CA GLY A 77 -2.05 -5.92 -1.36
C GLY A 77 -1.67 -4.83 -2.38
N HIS A 78 -1.28 -5.20 -3.61
CA HIS A 78 -1.15 -4.23 -4.71
C HIS A 78 -2.51 -3.64 -5.11
N GLN A 79 -3.55 -4.45 -5.22
CA GLN A 79 -4.91 -3.97 -5.50
C GLN A 79 -5.41 -3.03 -4.39
N ASP A 80 -5.18 -3.37 -3.12
CA ASP A 80 -5.52 -2.52 -1.98
C ASP A 80 -4.78 -1.17 -2.03
N LEU A 81 -3.49 -1.18 -2.39
CA LEU A 81 -2.71 0.04 -2.54
C LEU A 81 -3.23 0.91 -3.69
N GLU A 82 -3.54 0.32 -4.85
CA GLU A 82 -4.13 1.07 -5.97
C GLU A 82 -5.52 1.60 -5.65
N PHE A 83 -6.33 0.84 -4.89
CA PHE A 83 -7.60 1.33 -4.35
C PHE A 83 -7.38 2.55 -3.45
N LEU A 84 -6.43 2.50 -2.51
CA LEU A 84 -6.10 3.64 -1.66
C LEU A 84 -5.62 4.87 -2.46
N LYS A 85 -4.85 4.66 -3.53
CA LYS A 85 -4.41 5.73 -4.44
C LYS A 85 -5.56 6.31 -5.26
N ALA A 86 -6.51 5.49 -5.70
CA ALA A 86 -7.64 5.94 -6.53
C ALA A 86 -8.46 7.03 -5.82
N TRP A 87 -8.55 6.98 -4.49
CA TRP A 87 -9.21 8.01 -3.68
C TRP A 87 -8.58 9.40 -3.75
N MET A 88 -7.37 9.54 -4.29
CA MET A 88 -6.77 10.84 -4.61
C MET A 88 -7.56 11.58 -5.71
N PHE A 89 -8.21 10.84 -6.60
CA PHE A 89 -8.95 11.40 -7.74
C PHE A 89 -10.44 11.60 -7.45
N VAL A 90 -10.92 11.13 -6.30
CA VAL A 90 -12.29 11.36 -5.86
C VAL A 90 -12.39 12.74 -5.22
N ASP A 91 -13.47 13.45 -5.55
CA ASP A 91 -13.78 14.76 -5.01
C ASP A 91 -13.67 14.78 -3.46
N PRO A 92 -12.98 15.77 -2.87
CA PRO A 92 -12.81 15.85 -1.43
C PRO A 92 -14.12 15.84 -0.61
N GLU A 93 -15.19 16.46 -1.12
CA GLU A 93 -16.49 16.50 -0.44
C GLU A 93 -17.16 15.13 -0.47
N ILE A 94 -17.17 14.45 -1.63
CA ILE A 94 -17.70 13.09 -1.76
C ILE A 94 -16.95 12.15 -0.82
N ARG A 95 -15.62 12.22 -0.82
CA ARG A 95 -14.78 11.42 0.08
C ARG A 95 -15.08 11.71 1.55
N ALA A 96 -15.27 12.97 1.93
CA ALA A 96 -15.62 13.35 3.29
C ALA A 96 -17.01 12.85 3.70
N GLN A 97 -17.96 12.78 2.78
CA GLN A 97 -19.29 12.22 3.03
C GLN A 97 -19.25 10.71 3.24
N ILE A 98 -18.54 9.97 2.37
CA ILE A 98 -18.43 8.50 2.45
C ILE A 98 -17.75 8.06 3.75
N PHE A 99 -16.68 8.75 4.14
CA PHE A 99 -15.88 8.40 5.31
C PHE A 99 -16.20 9.27 6.53
N ARG A 100 -17.37 9.91 6.55
CA ARG A 100 -17.85 10.67 7.70
C ARG A 100 -17.89 9.74 8.93
N GLY A 101 -17.33 10.17 10.06
CA GLY A 101 -17.28 9.38 11.30
C GLY A 101 -16.15 8.35 11.39
N PHE A 102 -15.33 8.17 10.35
CA PHE A 102 -14.16 7.28 10.38
C PHE A 102 -12.89 7.93 10.97
N GLY A 103 -13.00 9.12 11.56
CA GLY A 103 -11.93 9.76 12.32
C GLY A 103 -12.09 9.51 13.81
N SER A 104 -10.98 9.41 14.55
CA SER A 104 -11.01 9.52 16.00
C SER A 104 -11.55 10.90 16.36
N GLU A 105 -12.85 11.00 16.64
CA GLU A 105 -13.39 12.14 17.37
C GLU A 105 -12.72 12.13 18.75
N LYS A 106 -11.60 12.83 18.88
CA LYS A 106 -11.32 13.50 20.15
C LYS A 106 -12.36 14.61 20.25
N LYS A 107 -13.59 14.28 20.64
CA LYS A 107 -14.43 15.25 21.32
C LYS A 107 -13.56 15.75 22.47
N LYS A 108 -13.08 16.99 22.38
CA LYS A 108 -12.71 17.71 23.58
C LYS A 108 -14.00 17.71 24.40
N VAL A 109 -14.02 16.90 25.46
CA VAL A 109 -14.94 17.13 26.56
C VAL A 109 -14.51 18.50 27.06
N GLU A 110 -15.18 19.55 26.61
CA GLU A 110 -15.11 20.84 27.27
C GLU A 110 -15.61 20.57 28.68
N GLY A 111 -14.67 20.64 29.63
CA GLY A 111 -14.96 20.51 31.04
C GLY A 111 -15.98 21.56 31.40
N ASN A 112 -17.20 21.11 31.69
CA ASN A 112 -18.19 21.92 32.35
C ASN A 112 -17.90 21.79 33.86
N GLU A 113 -16.78 22.36 34.30
CA GLU A 113 -16.64 22.79 35.68
C GLU A 113 -17.30 24.17 35.74
N ASN A 114 -18.47 24.24 36.37
CA ASN A 114 -19.06 25.48 36.83
C ASN A 114 -19.43 25.29 38.32
N PRO A 115 -19.37 26.39 39.09
CA PRO A 115 -18.74 26.51 40.41
C PRO A 115 -19.45 25.83 41.58
#